data_AF-A0A3R7QMN3-F1
#
_entry.id   AF-A0A3R7QMN3-F1
#
_cell.length_a   1.000
_cell.length_b   1.000
_cell.length_c   1.000
_cell.angle_alpha   90.00
_cell.angle_beta   90.00
_cell.angle_gamma   90.00
#
_symmetry.space_group_name_H-M   'P 1'
#
loop_
_entity.id
_entity.type
_entity.pdbx_description
1 polymer ?
#
loop_
_entity_poly.entity_id
_entity_poly.type
_entity_poly.pdbx_seq_one_letter_code
_entity_poly.pdbx_strand_id
1 'polypeptide(L)'
;MIFKPITTEAALGTNTGAASNVGKSRYVRLVNTGSGEHLVTLEQSDGTDIGTFTLESLQSAIIQKDPSDQLFAANAAVLACGVANNSN
;
A
#
# COMPACT_ATOMS: atom_id res chain seq x y z
N MET A 1 -4.14 14.51 -8.84
CA MET A 1 -4.28 14.56 -7.37
C MET A 1 -2.98 15.10 -6.78
N ILE A 2 -3.05 15.95 -5.76
CA ILE A 2 -1.88 16.49 -5.05
C ILE A 2 -1.83 15.84 -3.68
N PHE A 3 -0.66 15.35 -3.27
CA PHE A 3 -0.44 14.75 -1.96
C PHE A 3 0.97 15.11 -1.45
N LYS A 4 1.17 15.07 -0.14
CA LYS A 4 2.48 15.24 0.49
C LYS A 4 3.00 13.87 0.98
N PRO A 5 4.16 13.39 0.54
CA PRO A 5 4.76 12.18 1.12
C PRO A 5 5.18 12.44 2.57
N ILE A 6 4.91 11.46 3.43
CA ILE A 6 5.24 11.51 4.87
C ILE A 6 6.03 10.29 5.35
N THR A 7 6.25 9.30 4.48
CA THR A 7 7.21 8.21 4.68
C THR A 7 8.10 8.07 3.45
N THR A 8 9.20 7.31 3.59
CA THR A 8 9.97 6.84 2.44
C THR A 8 9.17 5.81 1.66
N GLU A 9 9.30 5.82 0.33
CA GLU A 9 8.73 4.79 -0.54
C GLU A 9 9.53 3.48 -0.41
N ALA A 10 8.85 2.35 -0.24
CA ALA A 10 9.47 1.04 -0.06
C ALA A 10 8.61 -0.08 -0.66
N ALA A 11 9.24 -1.18 -1.06
CA ALA A 11 8.53 -2.36 -1.54
C ALA A 11 7.64 -2.96 -0.45
N LEU A 12 6.42 -3.36 -0.84
CA LEU A 12 5.57 -4.16 0.03
C LEU A 12 6.15 -5.56 0.23
N GLY A 13 5.91 -6.13 1.41
CA GLY A 13 6.11 -7.56 1.63
C GLY A 13 5.20 -8.39 0.73
N THR A 14 5.54 -9.68 0.57
CA THR A 14 4.81 -10.58 -0.34
C THR A 14 3.90 -11.60 0.35
N ASN A 15 3.70 -11.45 1.66
CA ASN A 15 2.84 -12.27 2.50
C ASN A 15 2.52 -11.52 3.81
N THR A 16 1.54 -12.01 4.56
CA THR A 16 1.14 -11.51 5.89
C THR A 16 2.31 -11.36 6.85
N GLY A 17 3.24 -12.32 6.89
CA GLY A 17 4.42 -12.26 7.78
C GLY A 17 5.38 -11.09 7.48
N ALA A 18 5.27 -10.47 6.31
CA ALA A 18 6.07 -9.33 5.87
C ALA A 18 5.23 -8.07 5.63
N ALA A 19 3.95 -8.06 6.01
CA ALA A 19 3.06 -6.93 5.77
C ALA A 19 3.45 -5.70 6.61
N SER A 20 3.20 -4.51 6.06
CA SER A 20 3.62 -3.24 6.66
C SER A 20 2.46 -2.29 6.88
N ASN A 21 2.44 -1.59 8.02
CA ASN A 21 1.49 -0.51 8.28
C ASN A 21 1.89 0.84 7.65
N VAL A 22 2.99 0.85 6.89
CA VAL A 22 3.52 2.01 6.14
C VAL A 22 3.65 3.25 7.03
N GLY A 23 4.35 3.09 8.16
CA GLY A 23 4.58 4.17 9.12
C GLY A 23 3.28 4.66 9.80
N LYS A 24 2.27 3.79 9.92
CA LYS A 24 0.94 4.10 10.47
C LYS A 24 0.17 5.18 9.68
N SER A 25 0.50 5.38 8.40
CA SER A 25 -0.19 6.36 7.56
C SER A 25 -1.65 5.98 7.32
N ARG A 26 -2.56 6.97 7.33
CA ARG A 26 -3.99 6.78 6.98
C ARG A 26 -4.25 6.76 5.48
N TYR A 27 -3.39 7.41 4.70
CA TYR A 27 -3.42 7.35 3.24
C TYR A 27 -2.10 6.79 2.73
N VAL A 28 -2.17 5.82 1.83
CA VAL A 28 -0.99 5.18 1.24
C VAL A 28 -1.11 5.28 -0.27
N ARG A 29 -0.10 5.90 -0.88
CA ARG A 29 0.10 5.81 -2.33
C ARG A 29 0.79 4.48 -2.61
N LEU A 30 0.21 3.72 -3.50
CA LEU A 30 0.75 2.50 -4.07
C LEU A 30 1.13 2.75 -5.52
N VAL A 31 2.25 2.19 -5.96
CA VAL A 31 2.65 2.18 -7.37
C VAL A 31 3.15 0.79 -7.73
N ASN A 32 2.66 0.24 -8.83
CA ASN A 32 3.17 -1.00 -9.40
C ASN A 32 4.22 -0.64 -10.46
N THR A 33 5.49 -0.92 -10.21
CA THR A 33 6.58 -0.70 -11.18
C THR A 33 6.90 -1.94 -12.02
N GLY A 34 6.16 -3.03 -11.80
CA GLY A 34 6.27 -4.28 -12.56
C GLY A 34 5.54 -4.21 -13.88
N SER A 35 5.77 -5.21 -14.73
CA SER A 35 5.13 -5.34 -16.04
C SER A 35 3.79 -6.08 -16.01
N GLY A 36 3.42 -6.67 -14.87
CA GLY A 36 2.18 -7.43 -14.69
C GLY A 36 1.26 -6.83 -13.64
N GLU A 37 0.01 -7.25 -13.67
CA GLU A 37 -1.00 -6.93 -12.65
C GLU A 37 -0.69 -7.67 -11.33
N HIS A 38 -0.84 -6.98 -10.20
CA HIS A 38 -0.52 -7.54 -8.89
C HIS A 38 -1.66 -7.33 -7.90
N LEU A 39 -2.06 -8.42 -7.22
CA LEU A 39 -3.01 -8.34 -6.11
C LEU A 39 -2.36 -7.65 -4.92
N VAL A 40 -3.05 -6.66 -4.37
CA VAL A 40 -2.71 -5.99 -3.11
C VAL A 40 -3.74 -6.39 -2.07
N THR A 41 -3.28 -6.78 -0.90
CA THR A 41 -4.11 -7.17 0.24
C THR A 41 -3.93 -6.16 1.37
N LEU A 42 -5.06 -5.70 1.90
CA LEU A 42 -5.14 -4.97 3.17
C LEU A 42 -5.61 -5.97 4.23
N GLU A 43 -4.86 -6.05 5.33
CA GLU A 43 -5.16 -6.93 6.46
C GLU A 43 -5.12 -6.17 7.78
N GLN A 44 -5.77 -6.72 8.80
CA GLN A 44 -5.62 -6.28 10.18
C GLN A 44 -4.23 -6.65 10.70
N SER A 45 -3.83 -6.07 11.84
CA SER A 45 -2.52 -6.36 12.45
C SER A 45 -2.35 -7.81 12.93
N ASP A 46 -3.43 -8.58 12.99
CA ASP A 46 -3.43 -10.01 13.33
C ASP A 46 -3.33 -10.93 12.10
N GLY A 47 -3.22 -10.36 10.89
CA GLY A 47 -3.15 -11.09 9.63
C GLY A 47 -4.52 -11.46 9.04
N THR A 48 -5.62 -10.98 9.62
CA THR A 48 -6.95 -11.19 9.04
C THR A 48 -7.16 -10.23 7.87
N ASP A 49 -7.34 -10.78 6.66
CA ASP A 49 -7.66 -10.01 5.47
C ASP A 49 -8.92 -9.15 5.65
N ILE A 50 -8.81 -7.85 5.36
CA ILE A 50 -9.93 -6.90 5.28
C ILE A 50 -10.48 -6.89 3.85
N GLY A 51 -9.58 -6.94 2.86
CA GLY A 51 -9.96 -6.96 1.45
C GLY A 51 -8.76 -6.89 0.51
N THR A 52 -9.05 -7.06 -0.77
CA THR A 52 -8.02 -7.12 -1.82
C THR A 52 -8.44 -6.34 -3.05
N PHE A 53 -7.48 -5.84 -3.81
CA PHE A 53 -7.71 -5.31 -5.14
C PHE A 53 -6.51 -5.55 -6.05
N THR A 54 -6.74 -5.60 -7.36
CA THR A 54 -5.66 -5.70 -8.35
C THR A 54 -5.14 -4.30 -8.68
N LEU A 55 -3.83 -4.12 -8.64
CA LEU A 55 -3.16 -2.92 -9.13
C LEU A 55 -2.51 -3.22 -10.49
N GLU A 56 -3.04 -2.55 -11.51
CA GLU A 56 -2.59 -2.65 -12.90
C GLU A 56 -1.10 -2.33 -13.06
N SER A 57 -0.51 -2.87 -14.12
CA SER A 57 0.88 -2.59 -14.51
C SER A 57 1.12 -1.09 -14.69
N LEU A 58 2.21 -0.58 -14.12
CA LEU A 58 2.62 0.84 -14.18
C LEU A 58 1.59 1.84 -13.59
N GLN A 59 0.55 1.36 -12.91
CA GLN A 59 -0.46 2.21 -12.30
C GLN A 59 -0.07 2.65 -10.88
N SER A 60 -0.63 3.78 -10.46
CA SER A 60 -0.65 4.16 -9.04
C SER A 60 -2.07 4.35 -8.52
N ALA A 61 -2.26 4.10 -7.23
CA ALA A 61 -3.51 4.30 -6.52
C ALA A 61 -3.23 4.94 -5.16
N ILE A 62 -4.20 5.63 -4.57
CA ILE A 62 -4.16 6.06 -3.18
C ILE A 62 -5.32 5.42 -2.47
N ILE A 63 -5.02 4.66 -1.42
CA ILE A 63 -6.02 4.01 -0.58
C ILE A 63 -6.04 4.66 0.80
N GLN A 64 -7.20 4.59 1.45
CA GLN A 64 -7.36 4.89 2.85
C GLN A 64 -7.33 3.59 3.66
N LYS A 65 -6.66 3.60 4.80
CA LYS A 65 -6.63 2.49 5.77
C LYS A 65 -6.61 3.03 7.20
N ASP A 66 -6.86 2.18 8.18
CA ASP A 66 -6.58 2.54 9.56
C ASP A 66 -5.09 2.44 9.88
N PRO A 67 -4.59 3.19 10.89
CA PRO A 67 -3.16 3.21 11.21
C PRO A 67 -2.58 1.85 11.60
N SER A 68 -3.41 0.96 12.15
CA SER A 68 -3.03 -0.41 12.54
C SER A 68 -2.94 -1.38 11.36
N ASP A 69 -3.74 -1.16 10.33
CA ASP A 69 -3.86 -2.10 9.21
C ASP A 69 -2.53 -2.21 8.45
N GLN A 70 -2.29 -3.38 7.88
CA GLN A 70 -1.08 -3.72 7.17
C GLN A 70 -1.38 -4.02 5.70
N LEU A 71 -0.38 -3.79 4.85
CA LEU A 71 -0.42 -4.04 3.42
C LEU A 71 0.67 -5.01 3.02
N PHE A 72 0.32 -5.94 2.14
CA PHE A 72 1.25 -6.74 1.37
C PHE A 72 0.73 -6.89 -0.07
N ALA A 73 1.57 -7.34 -1.00
CA ALA A 73 1.18 -7.55 -2.39
C ALA A 73 1.71 -8.86 -2.92
N ALA A 74 1.11 -9.41 -3.97
CA ALA A 74 1.60 -10.64 -4.60
C ALA A 74 3.02 -10.52 -5.19
N ASN A 75 3.57 -9.30 -5.30
CA ASN A 75 4.91 -9.04 -5.83
C ASN A 75 5.54 -7.79 -5.21
N ALA A 76 6.85 -7.84 -4.94
CA ALA A 76 7.64 -6.72 -4.39
C ALA A 76 7.83 -5.54 -5.36
N ALA A 77 7.41 -5.67 -6.62
CA ALA A 77 7.32 -4.56 -7.57
C ALA A 77 6.22 -3.54 -7.21
N VAL A 78 5.34 -3.86 -6.26
CA VAL A 78 4.42 -2.88 -5.67
C VAL A 78 5.12 -2.14 -4.55
N LEU A 79 5.34 -0.85 -4.75
CA LEU A 79 5.92 0.07 -3.77
C LEU A 79 4.81 0.86 -3.06
N ALA A 80 5.03 1.17 -1.79
CA ALA A 80 4.13 1.93 -0.95
C ALA A 80 4.82 3.14 -0.32
N CYS A 81 4.09 4.26 -0.27
CA CYS A 81 4.50 5.49 0.40
C CYS A 81 3.32 6.08 1.17
N GLY A 82 3.48 6.33 2.46
CA GLY A 82 2.50 7.05 3.26
C GLY A 82 2.41 8.50 2.80
N VAL A 83 1.19 8.99 2.62
CA VAL A 83 0.92 10.36 2.16
C VAL A 83 -0.11 11.05 3.05
N ALA A 84 -0.09 12.37 3.08
CA ALA A 84 -1.16 13.20 3.62
C ALA A 84 -1.96 13.82 2.46
N ASN A 85 -3.30 13.80 2.57
CA ASN A 85 -4.14 14.56 1.65
C ASN A 85 -4.00 16.05 2.01
N ASN A 86 -3.37 16.83 1.14
CA ASN A 86 -3.17 18.24 1.37
C ASN A 86 -4.42 19.00 0.92
N SER A 87 -5.52 18.85 1.67
CA SER A 87 -6.67 19.73 1.57
C SER A 87 -6.25 21.11 2.07
N ASN A 88 -5.99 22.03 1.15
CA ASN A 88 -5.89 23.45 1.46
C ASN A 88 -7.28 24.00 1.79
#